data_AF-A0AA43AKB1-F1
#
_entry.id   AF-A0AA43AKB1-F1
#
_cell.length_a   1.000
_cell.length_b   1.000
_cell.length_c   1.000
_cell.angle_alpha   90.00
_cell.angle_beta   90.00
_cell.angle_gamma   90.00
#
_symmetry.space_group_name_H-M   'P 1'
#
loop_
_entity.id
_entity.type
_entity.pdbx_description
1 polymer ?
#
loop_
_entity_poly.entity_id
_entity_poly.type
_entity_poly.pdbx_seq_one_letter_code
_entity_poly.pdbx_strand_id
1 'polypeptide(L)' 'MNVLNLGLLRELVFPLPPVKEQSKIVNKVEGLLAVCDQLKVRLQTSQQTQLALAESLVEGALA' A
#
# COMPACT_ATOMS: atom_id res chain seq x y z
N MET A 1 13.02 20.00 -16.78
CA MET A 1 13.16 18.55 -16.49
C MET A 1 14.22 18.39 -15.42
N ASN A 2 13.86 17.88 -14.24
CA ASN A 2 14.87 17.52 -13.24
C ASN A 2 15.47 16.17 -13.64
N VAL A 3 16.68 16.20 -14.18
CA VAL A 3 17.41 15.00 -14.56
C VAL A 3 18.27 14.56 -13.39
N LEU A 4 17.99 13.38 -12.85
CA LEU A 4 18.88 12.71 -11.90
C LEU A 4 20.14 12.28 -12.65
N ASN A 5 21.30 12.76 -12.22
CA ASN A 5 22.59 12.41 -12.80
C ASN A 5 23.52 11.80 -11.76
N LEU A 6 24.61 11.18 -12.22
CA LEU A 6 25.55 10.47 -11.36
C LEU A 6 26.26 11.38 -10.35
N GLY A 7 26.49 12.66 -10.70
CA GLY A 7 27.06 13.64 -9.78
C GLY A 7 26.15 13.86 -8.58
N LEU A 8 24.87 14.12 -8.84
CA LEU A 8 23.85 14.30 -7.79
C LEU A 8 23.71 13.05 -6.90
N LEU A 9 23.75 11.84 -7.48
CA LEU A 9 23.66 10.60 -6.71
C LEU A 9 24.84 10.40 -5.76
N ARG A 10 26.05 10.79 -6.16
CA ARG A 10 27.26 10.66 -5.33
C ARG A 10 27.28 11.61 -4.14
N GLU A 11 26.57 12.72 -4.24
CA GLU A 11 26.45 13.72 -3.17
C GLU A 11 25.38 13.36 -2.12
N LEU A 12 24.56 12.32 -2.38
CA LEU A 12 23.55 11.88 -1.43
C LEU A 12 24.20 11.24 -0.19
N VAL A 13 24.02 11.88 0.96
CA VAL A 13 24.39 11.33 2.26
C VAL A 13 23.17 10.64 2.85
N PHE A 14 23.33 9.38 3.28
CA PHE A 14 22.29 8.66 4.01
C PHE A 14 22.89 7.82 5.13
N PRO A 15 22.15 7.61 6.24
CA PRO A 15 22.62 6.76 7.32
C PRO A 15 22.61 5.29 6.87
N LEU A 16 23.76 4.64 6.93
CA LEU A 16 23.89 3.21 6.63
C LEU A 16 24.09 2.44 7.94
N PRO A 17 23.04 1.82 8.50
CA PRO A 17 23.17 1.04 9.73
C PRO A 17 23.85 -0.31 9.44
N PRO A 18 24.28 -1.08 10.45
CA PRO A 18 24.82 -2.43 10.26
C PRO A 18 23.82 -3.36 9.54
N VAL A 19 24.32 -4.34 8.78
CA VAL A 19 23.50 -5.24 7.93
C VAL A 19 22.33 -5.88 8.70
N LYS A 20 22.58 -6.34 9.93
CA LYS A 20 21.52 -6.92 10.78
C LYS A 20 20.36 -5.94 11.02
N GLU A 21 20.68 -4.66 11.19
CA GLU A 21 19.67 -3.62 11.42
C GLU A 21 18.97 -3.23 10.12
N GLN A 22 19.69 -3.20 9.00
CA GLN A 22 19.07 -3.05 7.66
C GLN A 22 17.99 -4.11 7.44
N SER A 23 18.28 -5.39 7.71
CA SER A 23 17.30 -6.47 7.57
C SER A 23 16.09 -6.31 8.49
N LYS A 24 16.27 -5.87 9.74
CA LYS A 24 15.13 -5.60 10.64
C LYS A 24 14.24 -4.47 10.11
N ILE A 25 14.84 -3.40 9.62
CA ILE A 25 14.12 -2.25 9.04
C ILE A 25 13.30 -2.73 7.83
N VAL A 26 13.93 -3.47 6.91
CA VAL A 26 13.26 -4.03 5.73
C VAL A 26 12.08 -4.91 6.14
N ASN A 27 12.28 -5.88 7.02
CA ASN A 27 11.22 -6.78 7.47
C ASN A 27 10.05 -6.02 8.13
N LYS A 28 10.34 -4.95 8.88
CA LYS A 28 9.31 -4.12 9.50
C LYS A 28 8.49 -3.36 8.45
N VAL A 29 9.17 -2.78 7.46
CA VAL A 29 8.52 -2.05 6.36
C VAL A 29 7.67 -3.00 5.51
N GLU A 30 8.19 -4.17 5.16
CA GLU A 30 7.44 -5.21 4.43
C GLU A 30 6.18 -5.64 5.18
N GLY A 31 6.29 -5.89 6.49
CA GLY A 31 5.14 -6.22 7.32
C GLY A 31 4.08 -5.10 7.34
N LEU A 32 4.49 -3.83 7.40
CA LEU A 32 3.57 -2.69 7.34
C LEU A 32 2.89 -2.57 5.97
N LEU A 33 3.63 -2.77 4.88
CA LEU A 33 3.07 -2.75 3.52
C LEU A 33 2.05 -3.87 3.30
N ALA A 34 2.33 -5.08 3.81
CA ALA A 34 1.38 -6.18 3.75
C ALA A 34 0.06 -5.87 4.47
N VAL A 35 0.11 -5.19 5.62
CA VAL A 35 -1.10 -4.71 6.32
C VAL A 35 -1.85 -3.69 5.46
N CYS A 36 -1.15 -2.73 4.86
CA CYS A 36 -1.77 -1.75 3.97
C CYS A 36 -2.50 -2.42 2.79
N ASP A 37 -1.91 -3.45 2.18
CA ASP A 37 -2.53 -4.15 1.07
C ASP A 37 -3.76 -4.96 1.51
N GLN A 38 -3.70 -5.62 2.67
CA GLN A 38 -4.88 -6.27 3.25
C GLN A 38 -6.01 -5.28 3.53
N LEU A 39 -5.69 -4.09 4.05
CA LEU A 39 -6.69 -3.05 4.31
C LEU A 39 -7.33 -2.54 3.02
N LYS A 40 -6.55 -2.32 1.96
CA LYS A 40 -7.08 -1.93 0.64
C LYS A 40 -8.06 -2.98 0.11
N VAL A 41 -7.68 -4.26 0.14
CA VAL A 41 -8.55 -5.36 -0.31
C VAL A 41 -9.85 -5.37 0.49
N ARG A 42 -9.78 -5.31 1.82
CA ARG A 42 -10.96 -5.28 2.68
C ARG A 42 -11.88 -4.10 2.39
N LEU A 43 -11.32 -2.92 2.14
CA LEU A 43 -12.08 -1.74 1.79
C LEU A 43 -12.82 -1.92 0.46
N GLN A 44 -12.13 -2.42 -0.57
CA GLN A 44 -12.72 -2.71 -1.87
C GLN A 44 -13.83 -3.76 -1.78
N THR A 45 -13.59 -4.85 -1.04
CA THR A 45 -14.62 -5.87 -0.82
C THR A 45 -15.84 -5.30 -0.12
N SER A 46 -15.64 -4.49 0.93
CA SER A 46 -16.74 -3.84 1.64
C SER A 46 -17.57 -2.94 0.72
N GLN A 47 -16.92 -2.17 -0.15
CA GLN A 47 -17.61 -1.32 -1.13
C GLN A 47 -18.41 -2.15 -2.14
N GLN A 48 -17.83 -3.24 -2.65
CA GLN A 48 -18.52 -4.13 -3.58
C GLN A 48 -19.74 -4.81 -2.93
N THR A 49 -19.62 -5.25 -1.68
CA THR A 49 -20.75 -5.82 -0.92
C THR A 49 -21.85 -4.78 -0.70
N GLN A 50 -21.50 -3.54 -0.35
CA GLN A 50 -22.48 -2.46 -0.19
C GLN A 50 -23.26 -2.18 -1.48
N LEU A 51 -22.58 -2.15 -2.63
CA LEU A 51 -23.22 -1.97 -3.94
C LEU A 51 -24.16 -3.14 -4.27
N ALA A 52 -23.69 -4.38 -4.11
CA ALA A 52 -24.51 -5.57 -4.39
C ALA A 52 -25.77 -5.64 -3.51
N LEU A 53 -25.66 -5.26 -2.23
CA LEU A 53 -26.82 -5.18 -1.33
C LEU A 53 -27.80 -4.08 -1.78
N ALA A 54 -27.29 -2.91 -2.18
CA ALA A 54 -28.14 -1.83 -2.69
C ALA A 54 -28.89 -2.23 -3.97
N GLU A 55 -28.23 -2.92 -4.90
CA GLU A 55 -28.85 -3.44 -6.13
C GLU A 55 -29.97 -4.44 -5.82
N SER A 56 -29.70 -5.41 -4.93
CA SER A 56 -30.69 -6.42 -4.54
C SER A 56 -31.92 -5.82 -3.83
N LEU A 57 -31.73 -4.76 -3.02
CA LEU A 57 -32.84 -4.04 -2.38
C LEU A 57 -33.72 -3.32 -3.40
N VAL A 58 -33.13 -2.72 -4.44
CA VAL A 58 -33.88 -2.06 -5.52
C VAL A 58 -34.66 -3.09 -6.34
N GLU A 59 -34.03 -4.21 -6.70
CA GLU A 59 -34.70 -5.29 -7.44
C GLU A 59 -35.89 -5.88 -6.65
N GLY A 60 -35.69 -6.16 -5.35
CA GLY A 60 -36.75 -6.66 -4.48
C GLY A 60 -37.88 -5.68 -4.20
N ALA A 61 -37.66 -4.37 -4.40
CA ALA A 61 -38.71 -3.34 -4.28
C ALA A 61 -39.50 -3.12 -5.58
N LEU A 62 -38.98 -3.58 -6.73
CA LEU A 62 -39.62 -3.50 -8.04
C LEU A 62 -40.36 -4.80 -8.43
N ALA A 63 -40.13 -5.88 -7.70
CA ALA A 63 -40.86 -7.15 -7.78
C ALA A 63 -42.12 -7.13 -6.89
#